data_AF-A0A485L7E2-F1
#
_entry.id   AF-A0A485L7E2-F1
#
_cell.length_a   1.000
_cell.length_b   1.000
_cell.length_c   1.000
_cell.angle_alpha   90.00
_cell.angle_beta   90.00
_cell.angle_gamma   90.00
#
_symmetry.space_group_name_H-M   'P 1'
#
loop_
_entity.id
_entity.type
_entity.pdbx_description
1 polymer ?
#
loop_
_entity_poly.entity_id
_entity_poly.type
_entity_poly.pdbx_seq_one_letter_code
_entity_poly.pdbx_strand_id
1 'polypeptide(L)'
;MATRSAFKFADGGGGGDYAGPSTFDSLHHGSSSTELSLVDDIDPSIAGGYRVVYDRETPFELRIQDSDSAPQQVGTLEAIKVKILLLGDENDLKALKIELSTETDLFFYYSHVCDLEGFHIVQEQQKLMVDFSDYANVLIRMLNNCIKEPHNHIAVYLMQADGRARLDFIQNMEYKFVELLSVDFARSPDEIVRQHITYRYNTVKNRVTALQSRLHEVNNLVKVKNPSLLLQLQKAPPPAVNPRDATGTTASSRNHSRFH
;
A
#
# COMPACT_ATOMS: atom_id res chain seq x y z
N MET A 1 3.35 44.55 -70.12
CA MET A 1 2.84 44.13 -71.44
C MET A 1 1.94 42.94 -71.24
N ALA A 2 0.65 43.11 -71.53
CA ALA A 2 -0.39 42.10 -71.44
C ALA A 2 -0.65 41.49 -72.82
N THR A 3 -1.00 40.21 -72.87
CA THR A 3 -1.82 39.51 -73.91
C THR A 3 -1.94 38.04 -73.50
N ARG A 4 -3.13 37.50 -73.19
CA ARG A 4 -4.10 36.84 -74.12
C ARG A 4 -3.43 35.70 -74.91
N SER A 5 -3.96 34.50 -75.13
CA SER A 5 -5.18 33.72 -74.84
C SER A 5 -4.97 32.40 -75.61
N ALA A 6 -5.56 31.27 -75.21
CA ALA A 6 -6.32 30.36 -76.10
C ALA A 6 -6.46 28.94 -75.54
N PHE A 7 -7.73 28.55 -75.48
CA PHE A 7 -8.29 27.21 -75.30
C PHE A 7 -7.87 26.23 -76.40
N LYS A 8 -7.83 24.92 -76.05
CA LYS A 8 -8.14 23.83 -76.99
C LYS A 8 -8.88 22.71 -76.26
N PHE A 9 -10.14 22.49 -76.65
CA PHE A 9 -10.94 21.32 -76.31
C PHE A 9 -10.61 20.15 -77.24
N ALA A 10 -10.61 18.93 -76.71
CA ALA A 10 -10.94 17.72 -77.46
C ALA A 10 -11.64 16.73 -76.51
N ASP A 11 -12.86 16.41 -76.89
CA ASP A 11 -13.76 15.39 -76.35
C ASP A 11 -13.39 14.00 -76.92
N GLY A 12 -13.74 12.94 -76.19
CA GLY A 12 -13.49 11.56 -76.61
C GLY A 12 -13.64 10.57 -75.46
N GLY A 13 -14.88 10.16 -75.19
CA GLY A 13 -15.26 9.28 -74.08
C GLY A 13 -14.83 7.81 -74.19
N GLY A 14 -15.03 7.10 -73.07
CA GLY A 14 -14.91 5.65 -72.95
C GLY A 14 -14.90 5.25 -71.48
N GLY A 15 -15.98 4.60 -71.02
CA GLY A 15 -16.31 4.39 -69.62
C GLY A 15 -15.47 3.38 -68.83
N GLY A 16 -15.76 3.33 -67.54
CA GLY A 16 -15.20 2.38 -66.59
C GLY A 16 -15.49 2.80 -65.16
N ASP A 17 -16.69 2.48 -64.68
CA ASP A 17 -17.04 2.49 -63.26
C ASP A 17 -16.06 1.64 -62.47
N TYR A 18 -15.34 2.23 -61.51
CA TYR A 18 -14.99 1.57 -60.26
C TYR A 18 -14.85 2.62 -59.15
N ALA A 19 -15.84 2.61 -58.25
CA ALA A 19 -15.85 3.38 -57.03
C ALA A 19 -14.79 2.84 -56.05
N GLY A 20 -13.92 3.72 -55.56
CA GLY A 20 -13.11 3.51 -54.38
C GLY A 20 -13.10 4.79 -53.54
N PRO A 21 -13.49 4.77 -52.25
CA PRO A 21 -13.47 5.97 -51.45
C PRO A 21 -12.04 6.24 -50.95
N SER A 22 -11.60 7.46 -51.22
CA SER A 22 -10.50 8.17 -50.58
C SER A 22 -10.81 8.43 -49.11
N THR A 23 -9.93 8.00 -48.20
CA THR A 23 -9.79 8.59 -46.84
C THR A 23 -8.36 8.42 -46.33
N PHE A 24 -7.45 9.23 -46.87
CA PHE A 24 -6.21 9.61 -46.18
C PHE A 24 -6.39 11.08 -45.77
N ASP A 25 -6.67 11.30 -44.48
CA ASP A 25 -6.31 12.46 -43.66
C ASP A 25 -7.32 12.63 -42.53
N SER A 26 -6.90 12.36 -41.31
CA SER A 26 -7.45 12.95 -40.07
C SER A 26 -6.42 12.74 -38.96
N LEU A 27 -5.45 13.66 -38.94
CA LEU A 27 -4.57 13.94 -37.81
C LEU A 27 -5.36 14.53 -36.63
N HIS A 28 -4.91 14.15 -35.44
CA HIS A 28 -4.99 14.91 -34.18
C HIS A 28 -6.36 15.43 -33.71
N HIS A 29 -7.02 14.63 -32.88
CA HIS A 29 -7.70 15.16 -31.70
C HIS A 29 -7.82 14.06 -30.63
N GLY A 30 -7.06 14.20 -29.53
CA GLY A 30 -7.16 13.26 -28.42
C GLY A 30 -5.98 13.27 -27.45
N SER A 31 -5.38 14.43 -27.16
CA SER A 31 -4.31 14.57 -26.17
C SER A 31 -4.68 15.63 -25.13
N SER A 32 -5.82 15.45 -24.47
CA SER A 32 -6.19 16.24 -23.28
C SER A 32 -6.78 15.40 -22.15
N SER A 33 -6.86 14.07 -22.32
CA SER A 33 -7.35 13.14 -21.28
C SER A 33 -6.23 12.43 -20.51
N THR A 34 -4.98 12.48 -21.01
CA THR A 34 -3.80 11.88 -20.36
C THR A 34 -3.08 12.83 -19.39
N GLU A 35 -3.34 14.14 -19.45
CA GLU A 35 -2.72 15.10 -18.52
C GLU A 35 -3.44 15.17 -17.16
N LEU A 36 -4.73 14.87 -17.09
CA LEU A 36 -5.46 14.85 -15.82
C LEU A 36 -5.19 13.61 -14.95
N SER A 37 -4.70 12.51 -15.52
CA SER A 37 -4.47 11.26 -14.77
C SER A 37 -3.20 11.26 -13.93
N LEU A 38 -2.31 12.24 -14.10
CA LEU A 38 -1.05 12.34 -13.34
C LEU A 38 -1.22 13.07 -12.00
N VAL A 39 -2.32 13.80 -11.80
CA VAL A 39 -2.54 14.61 -10.59
C VAL A 39 -3.15 13.77 -9.46
N ASP A 40 -3.89 12.72 -9.79
CA ASP A 40 -4.54 11.79 -8.83
C ASP A 40 -3.61 10.66 -8.32
N ASP A 41 -2.36 10.62 -8.76
CA ASP A 41 -1.36 9.58 -8.41
C ASP A 41 -0.29 10.07 -7.42
N ILE A 42 -0.43 11.28 -6.88
CA ILE A 42 0.49 11.82 -5.87
C ILE A 42 0.10 11.25 -4.49
N ASP A 43 1.05 10.58 -3.82
CA ASP A 43 0.83 10.02 -2.49
C ASP A 43 0.43 11.13 -1.50
N PRO A 44 -0.78 11.09 -0.90
CA PRO A 44 -1.19 12.10 0.09
C PRO A 44 -0.26 12.17 1.30
N SER A 45 0.50 11.10 1.58
CA SER A 45 1.50 11.07 2.65
C SER A 45 2.59 12.14 2.46
N ILE A 46 3.01 12.39 1.21
CA ILE A 46 4.08 13.35 0.87
C ILE A 46 3.55 14.75 0.55
N ALA A 47 2.23 14.94 0.55
CA ALA A 47 1.64 16.25 0.44
C ALA A 47 2.17 17.16 1.55
N GLY A 48 2.52 18.40 1.20
CA GLY A 48 3.10 19.35 2.15
C GLY A 48 4.63 19.26 2.31
N GLY A 49 5.35 18.50 1.46
CA GLY A 49 6.82 18.51 1.41
C GLY A 49 7.49 17.48 2.32
N TYR A 50 6.74 16.50 2.82
CA TYR A 50 7.29 15.38 3.58
C TYR A 50 8.07 14.41 2.69
N ARG A 51 9.19 13.88 3.19
CA ARG A 51 9.92 12.75 2.58
C ARG A 51 9.75 11.50 3.43
N VAL A 52 9.54 10.35 2.79
CA VAL A 52 9.47 9.05 3.48
C VAL A 52 10.89 8.56 3.80
N VAL A 53 11.15 8.23 5.06
CA VAL A 53 12.43 7.64 5.53
C VAL A 53 12.29 6.20 6.01
N TYR A 54 11.06 5.74 6.23
CA TYR A 54 10.74 4.36 6.58
C TYR A 54 9.37 4.00 6.01
N ASP A 55 9.25 2.82 5.39
CA ASP A 55 7.97 2.24 4.94
C ASP A 55 8.06 0.71 5.01
N ARG A 56 7.54 0.11 6.08
CA ARG A 56 7.54 -1.35 6.30
C ARG A 56 6.34 -1.79 7.13
N GLU A 57 5.97 -3.06 6.98
CA GLU A 57 5.05 -3.73 7.89
C GLU A 57 5.78 -4.17 9.17
N THR A 58 5.15 -3.93 10.32
CA THR A 58 5.65 -4.29 11.65
C THR A 58 4.55 -5.01 12.44
N PRO A 59 4.85 -6.12 13.12
CA PRO A 59 3.85 -6.85 13.90
C PRO A 59 3.50 -6.07 15.19
N PHE A 60 2.25 -5.63 15.32
CA PHE A 60 1.73 -4.96 16.50
C PHE A 60 0.68 -5.83 17.19
N GLU A 61 0.69 -5.87 18.51
CA GLU A 61 -0.41 -6.39 19.31
C GLU A 61 -1.46 -5.27 19.47
N LEU A 62 -2.56 -5.36 18.74
CA LEU A 62 -3.68 -4.43 18.81
C LEU A 62 -4.57 -4.74 20.00
N ARG A 63 -4.81 -3.75 20.86
CA ARG A 63 -5.73 -3.83 21.99
C ARG A 63 -6.74 -2.70 21.93
N ILE A 64 -8.01 -3.01 22.13
CA ILE A 64 -9.10 -2.03 22.22
C ILE A 64 -9.45 -1.85 23.70
N GLN A 65 -9.47 -0.61 24.17
CA GLN A 65 -9.83 -0.28 25.54
C GLN A 65 -11.24 0.30 25.61
N ASP A 66 -12.23 -0.57 25.82
CA ASP A 66 -13.62 -0.21 26.07
C ASP A 66 -13.83 0.05 27.57
N SER A 67 -13.45 1.25 28.04
CA SER A 67 -13.60 1.76 29.42
C SER A 67 -12.73 1.12 30.53
N ASP A 68 -12.47 1.90 31.59
CA ASP A 68 -11.51 1.66 32.69
C ASP A 68 -11.69 0.39 33.53
N SER A 69 -12.69 -0.46 33.23
CA SER A 69 -13.11 -1.56 34.11
C SER A 69 -13.28 -2.93 33.42
N ALA A 70 -12.96 -3.04 32.14
CA ALA A 70 -12.90 -4.34 31.47
C ALA A 70 -11.52 -4.98 31.67
N PRO A 71 -11.43 -6.30 31.94
CA PRO A 71 -10.16 -7.00 31.95
C PRO A 71 -9.48 -6.83 30.59
N GLN A 72 -8.20 -6.45 30.62
CA GLN A 72 -7.38 -6.16 29.44
C GLN A 72 -7.49 -7.32 28.45
N GLN A 73 -8.19 -7.10 27.32
CA GLN A 73 -8.33 -8.13 26.30
C GLN A 73 -6.95 -8.50 25.76
N VAL A 74 -6.71 -9.80 25.61
CA VAL A 74 -5.56 -10.32 24.88
C VAL A 74 -5.67 -9.76 23.46
N GLY A 75 -4.68 -8.98 23.03
CA GLY A 75 -4.73 -8.28 21.76
C GLY A 75 -4.56 -9.20 20.56
N THR A 76 -4.96 -8.73 19.38
CA THR A 76 -4.71 -9.43 18.12
C THR A 76 -3.37 -9.00 17.55
N LEU A 77 -2.55 -9.96 17.12
CA LEU A 77 -1.29 -9.65 16.45
C LEU A 77 -1.58 -9.36 14.96
N GLU A 78 -1.31 -8.14 14.52
CA GLU A 78 -1.53 -7.71 13.14
C GLU A 78 -0.27 -7.08 12.52
N ALA A 79 -0.08 -7.30 11.23
CA ALA A 79 0.97 -6.63 10.46
C ALA A 79 0.49 -5.21 10.10
N ILE A 80 1.04 -4.21 10.78
CA ILE A 80 0.69 -2.80 10.56
C ILE A 80 1.69 -2.18 9.62
N LYS A 81 1.22 -1.55 8.55
CA LYS A 81 2.07 -0.76 7.67
C LYS A 81 2.40 0.57 8.34
N VAL A 82 3.69 0.78 8.59
CA VAL A 82 4.23 1.96 9.26
C VAL A 82 5.03 2.78 8.26
N LYS A 83 4.65 4.04 8.07
CA LYS A 83 5.47 5.04 7.37
C LYS A 83 6.02 6.05 8.37
N ILE A 84 7.31 6.38 8.27
CA ILE A 84 7.90 7.53 8.97
C ILE A 84 8.32 8.54 7.91
N LEU A 85 7.91 9.79 8.11
CA LEU A 85 8.12 10.89 7.19
C LEU A 85 8.74 12.08 7.92
N LEU A 86 9.61 12.82 7.21
CA LEU A 86 10.31 14.00 7.71
C LEU A 86 9.97 15.21 6.85
N LEU A 87 9.72 16.36 7.49
CA LEU A 87 9.56 17.66 6.86
C LEU A 87 10.77 18.55 7.17
N GLY A 88 11.28 19.28 6.19
CA GLY A 88 12.50 20.09 6.31
C GLY A 88 13.74 19.34 5.83
N ASP A 89 14.91 19.97 5.92
CA ASP A 89 16.16 19.39 5.42
C ASP A 89 16.89 18.58 6.51
N GLU A 90 17.97 17.88 6.16
CA GLU A 90 18.75 17.08 7.13
C GLU A 90 19.32 17.92 8.28
N ASN A 91 19.64 19.18 8.02
CA ASN A 91 20.19 20.12 9.01
C ASN A 91 19.12 20.95 9.73
N ASP A 92 17.86 20.89 9.28
CA ASP A 92 16.78 21.74 9.76
C ASP A 92 15.44 20.98 9.70
N LEU A 93 15.35 19.94 10.54
CA LEU A 93 14.15 19.11 10.66
C LEU A 93 13.03 19.94 11.30
N LYS A 94 11.92 20.09 10.56
CA LYS A 94 10.74 20.86 11.00
C LYS A 94 9.72 19.99 11.72
N ALA A 95 9.44 18.82 11.17
CA ALA A 95 8.47 17.90 11.76
C ALA A 95 8.77 16.45 11.38
N LEU A 96 8.40 15.55 12.28
CA LEU A 96 8.33 14.12 12.08
C LEU A 96 6.86 13.72 12.04
N LYS A 97 6.49 12.90 11.06
CA LYS A 97 5.15 12.31 10.95
C LYS A 97 5.27 10.79 10.89
N ILE A 98 4.46 10.08 11.66
CA ILE A 98 4.30 8.62 11.60
C ILE A 98 2.87 8.34 11.17
N GLU A 99 2.70 7.43 10.21
CA GLU A 99 1.40 7.00 9.71
C GLU A 99 1.29 5.49 9.86
N LEU A 100 0.16 5.04 10.42
CA LEU A 100 -0.18 3.64 10.62
C LEU A 100 -1.41 3.30 9.79
N SER A 101 -1.31 2.23 9.00
CA SER A 101 -2.41 1.73 8.17
C SER A 101 -2.42 0.20 8.09
N THR A 102 -3.56 -0.38 7.77
CA THR A 102 -3.66 -1.83 7.51
C THR A 102 -4.30 -2.11 6.14
N GLU A 103 -4.18 -3.35 5.67
CA GLU A 103 -4.92 -3.85 4.51
C GLU A 103 -6.26 -4.50 4.89
N THR A 104 -6.39 -4.92 6.15
CA THR A 104 -7.59 -5.58 6.70
C THR A 104 -8.73 -4.59 6.94
N ASP A 105 -8.41 -3.37 7.37
CA ASP A 105 -9.36 -2.28 7.57
C ASP A 105 -8.88 -1.01 6.87
N LEU A 106 -9.61 -0.60 5.83
CA LEU A 106 -9.30 0.61 5.06
C LEU A 106 -9.49 1.90 5.86
N PHE A 107 -10.30 1.89 6.91
CA PHE A 107 -10.53 3.04 7.78
C PHE A 107 -9.52 3.14 8.93
N PHE A 108 -8.72 2.09 9.14
CA PHE A 108 -7.60 2.13 10.07
C PHE A 108 -6.52 3.05 9.50
N TYR A 109 -6.51 4.29 9.97
CA TYR A 109 -5.51 5.28 9.60
C TYR A 109 -5.23 6.23 10.77
N TYR A 110 -4.13 5.99 11.45
CA TYR A 110 -3.69 6.77 12.60
C TYR A 110 -2.41 7.51 12.27
N SER A 111 -2.27 8.70 12.85
CA SER A 111 -1.06 9.49 12.67
C SER A 111 -0.56 10.08 13.97
N HIS A 112 0.76 10.25 14.03
CA HIS A 112 1.49 11.00 15.03
C HIS A 112 2.26 12.08 14.28
N VAL A 113 2.11 13.35 14.68
CA VAL A 113 2.89 14.47 14.13
C VAL A 113 3.57 15.16 15.29
N CYS A 114 4.87 15.37 15.17
CA CYS A 114 5.70 15.93 16.22
C CYS A 114 6.72 16.88 15.61
N ASP A 115 6.69 18.13 16.07
CA ASP A 115 7.71 19.13 15.79
C ASP A 115 8.72 19.21 16.94
N LEU A 116 9.64 20.18 16.88
CA LEU A 116 10.68 20.33 17.90
C LEU A 116 10.10 20.58 19.31
N GLU A 117 9.04 21.38 19.43
CA GLU A 117 8.40 21.67 20.71
C GLU A 117 7.72 20.42 21.28
N GLY A 118 6.95 19.71 20.44
CA GLY A 118 6.35 18.43 20.82
C GLY A 118 7.40 17.39 21.21
N PHE A 119 8.55 17.38 20.54
CA PHE A 119 9.64 16.45 20.88
C PHE A 119 10.25 16.76 22.24
N HIS A 120 10.43 18.02 22.62
CA HIS A 120 10.94 18.36 23.96
C HIS A 120 10.04 17.83 25.07
N ILE A 121 8.73 17.84 24.87
CA ILE A 121 7.77 17.25 25.80
C ILE A 121 7.98 15.74 25.90
N VAL A 122 8.09 15.04 24.77
CA VAL A 122 8.37 13.60 24.73
C VAL A 122 9.72 13.27 25.39
N GLN A 123 10.73 14.10 25.11
CA GLN A 123 12.09 13.95 25.60
C GLN A 123 12.13 14.06 27.14
N GLU A 124 11.45 15.05 27.71
CA GLU A 124 11.36 15.21 29.16
C GLU A 124 10.54 14.10 29.82
N GLN A 125 9.35 13.81 29.29
CA GLN A 125 8.43 12.82 29.87
C GLN A 125 9.01 11.40 29.85
N GLN A 126 9.70 11.04 28.78
CA GLN A 126 10.24 9.69 28.57
C GLN A 126 11.75 9.61 28.77
N LYS A 127 12.38 10.70 29.22
CA LYS A 127 13.80 10.80 29.55
C LYS A 127 14.71 10.37 28.39
N LEU A 128 14.36 10.79 27.16
CA LEU A 128 15.17 10.51 25.98
C LEU A 128 16.45 11.33 26.03
N MET A 129 17.59 10.68 25.72
CA MET A 129 18.90 11.31 25.70
C MET A 129 19.35 11.72 24.29
N VAL A 130 18.47 11.59 23.30
CA VAL A 130 18.75 11.91 21.90
C VAL A 130 18.19 13.28 21.53
N ASP A 131 18.73 13.87 20.48
CA ASP A 131 18.21 15.10 19.89
C ASP A 131 17.06 14.82 18.92
N PHE A 132 16.32 15.86 18.53
CA PHE A 132 15.16 15.73 17.65
C PHE A 132 15.51 15.12 16.28
N SER A 133 16.69 15.44 15.74
CA SER A 133 17.19 14.88 14.48
C SER A 133 17.36 13.36 14.52
N ASP A 134 17.61 12.79 15.70
CA ASP A 134 17.80 11.35 15.90
C ASP A 134 16.52 10.62 16.30
N TYR A 135 15.44 11.34 16.58
CA TYR A 135 14.19 10.73 17.05
C TYR A 135 13.62 9.71 16.05
N ALA A 136 13.66 10.04 14.75
CA ALA A 136 13.27 9.12 13.69
C ALA A 136 14.11 7.83 13.70
N ASN A 137 15.42 7.94 13.89
CA ASN A 137 16.33 6.80 13.92
C ASN A 137 16.05 5.88 15.12
N VAL A 138 15.68 6.45 16.27
CA VAL A 138 15.25 5.67 17.44
C VAL A 138 13.98 4.88 17.14
N LEU A 139 12.95 5.53 16.58
CA LEU A 139 11.69 4.88 16.19
C LEU A 139 11.92 3.74 15.18
N ILE A 140 12.71 4.01 14.13
CA ILE A 140 13.09 3.02 13.12
C ILE A 140 13.79 1.82 13.76
N ARG A 141 14.67 2.05 14.74
CA ARG A 141 15.36 0.98 15.47
C ARG A 141 14.37 0.12 16.25
N MET A 142 13.45 0.74 16.99
CA MET A 142 12.44 0.01 17.77
C MET A 142 11.53 -0.83 16.88
N LEU A 143 11.03 -0.26 15.77
CA LEU A 143 10.23 -1.00 14.78
C LEU A 143 11.00 -2.18 14.19
N ASN A 144 12.26 -1.97 13.78
CA ASN A 144 13.08 -3.04 13.22
C ASN A 144 13.39 -4.14 14.25
N ASN A 145 13.53 -3.81 15.54
CA ASN A 145 13.72 -4.80 16.59
C ASN A 145 12.46 -5.66 16.77
N CYS A 146 11.27 -5.06 16.74
CA CYS A 146 10.00 -5.81 16.75
C CYS A 146 9.85 -6.76 15.56
N ILE A 147 10.38 -6.40 14.39
CA ILE A 147 10.39 -7.27 13.20
C ILE A 147 11.38 -8.44 13.37
N LYS A 148 12.59 -8.16 13.87
CA LYS A 148 13.68 -9.13 13.94
C LYS A 148 13.55 -10.10 15.10
N GLU A 149 13.06 -9.61 16.24
CA GLU A 149 13.04 -10.33 17.51
C GLU A 149 11.68 -10.18 18.22
N PRO A 150 10.57 -10.66 17.63
CA PRO A 150 9.20 -10.42 18.14
C PRO A 150 8.91 -11.02 19.52
N HIS A 151 9.74 -11.96 20.00
CA HIS A 151 9.64 -12.52 21.36
C HIS A 151 10.31 -11.64 22.42
N ASN A 152 11.29 -10.83 22.01
CA ASN A 152 12.06 -9.96 22.88
C ASN A 152 11.59 -8.51 22.80
N HIS A 153 11.15 -8.06 21.62
CA HIS A 153 10.72 -6.69 21.35
C HIS A 153 9.29 -6.72 20.81
N ILE A 154 8.38 -6.12 21.55
CA ILE A 154 6.94 -6.17 21.30
C ILE A 154 6.45 -4.74 21.10
N ALA A 155 5.59 -4.54 20.11
CA ALA A 155 4.88 -3.28 19.89
C ALA A 155 3.42 -3.50 20.27
N VAL A 156 2.94 -2.83 21.32
CA VAL A 156 1.55 -2.91 21.77
C VAL A 156 0.84 -1.62 21.39
N TYR A 157 -0.24 -1.71 20.62
CA TYR A 157 -1.01 -0.56 20.16
C TYR A 157 -2.37 -0.53 20.85
N LEU A 158 -2.53 0.40 21.77
CA LEU A 158 -3.72 0.59 22.60
C LEU A 158 -4.63 1.63 21.94
N MET A 159 -5.81 1.23 21.51
CA MET A 159 -6.80 2.12 20.88
C MET A 159 -7.94 2.43 21.86
N GLN A 160 -8.30 3.70 21.95
CA GLN A 160 -9.42 4.19 22.74
C GLN A 160 -10.62 4.52 21.83
N ALA A 161 -11.82 4.44 22.40
CA ALA A 161 -13.07 4.70 21.68
C ALA A 161 -13.19 6.14 21.14
N ASP A 162 -12.46 7.10 21.72
CA ASP A 162 -12.43 8.51 21.28
C ASP A 162 -11.49 8.77 20.10
N GLY A 163 -10.83 7.72 19.58
CA GLY A 163 -9.89 7.82 18.48
C GLY A 163 -8.47 8.19 18.90
N ARG A 164 -8.18 8.37 20.20
CA ARG A 164 -6.80 8.39 20.68
C ARG A 164 -6.24 6.98 20.71
N ALA A 165 -4.94 6.87 20.52
CA ALA A 165 -4.23 5.61 20.64
C ALA A 165 -2.82 5.85 21.15
N ARG A 166 -2.20 4.79 21.69
CA ARG A 166 -0.83 4.82 22.18
C ARG A 166 -0.10 3.56 21.71
N LEU A 167 1.09 3.75 21.16
CA LEU A 167 2.01 2.69 20.79
C LEU A 167 3.09 2.56 21.86
N ASP A 168 3.20 1.40 22.50
CA ASP A 168 4.23 1.10 23.48
C ASP A 168 5.20 0.07 22.91
N PHE A 169 6.48 0.44 22.88
CA PHE A 169 7.57 -0.48 22.61
C PHE A 169 8.03 -1.12 23.91
N ILE A 170 7.87 -2.43 24.01
CA ILE A 170 8.13 -3.20 25.23
C ILE A 170 9.25 -4.20 24.96
N GLN A 171 10.23 -4.26 25.86
CA GLN A 171 11.24 -5.29 25.88
C GLN A 171 10.91 -6.35 26.92
N ASN A 172 10.91 -7.62 26.50
CA ASN A 172 10.84 -8.77 27.37
C ASN A 172 12.25 -9.13 27.86
N MET A 173 12.51 -8.90 29.15
CA MET A 173 13.75 -9.27 29.82
C MET A 173 13.68 -10.67 30.46
N GLU A 174 12.78 -11.53 30.01
CA GLU A 174 12.45 -12.89 30.52
C GLU A 174 11.76 -12.91 31.89
N TYR A 175 12.20 -12.08 32.84
CA TYR A 175 11.62 -11.97 34.18
C TYR A 175 10.77 -10.70 34.38
N LYS A 176 10.79 -9.78 33.40
CA LYS A 176 10.03 -8.53 33.44
C LYS A 176 9.85 -7.95 32.04
N PHE A 177 8.70 -7.31 31.82
CA PHE A 177 8.48 -6.44 30.67
C PHE A 177 8.85 -4.99 31.01
N VAL A 178 9.63 -4.35 30.14
CA VAL A 178 10.09 -2.97 30.30
C VAL A 178 9.64 -2.15 29.10
N GLU A 179 8.85 -1.12 29.34
CA GLU A 179 8.53 -0.11 28.33
C GLU A 179 9.79 0.70 28.00
N LEU A 180 10.15 0.75 26.72
CA LEU A 180 11.31 1.46 26.20
C LEU A 180 10.95 2.86 25.68
N LEU A 181 9.80 2.97 25.02
CA LEU A 181 9.31 4.18 24.38
C LEU A 181 7.82 4.07 24.15
N SER A 182 7.11 5.18 24.30
CA SER A 182 5.70 5.31 24.00
C SER A 182 5.44 6.45 23.03
N VAL A 183 4.46 6.28 22.15
CA VAL A 183 4.11 7.29 21.15
C VAL A 183 2.60 7.42 21.07
N ASP A 184 2.10 8.63 21.26
CA ASP A 184 0.67 8.91 21.16
C ASP A 184 0.26 9.16 19.71
N PHE A 185 -0.85 8.55 19.32
CA PHE A 185 -1.46 8.64 18.00
C PHE A 185 -2.89 9.15 18.11
N ALA A 186 -3.36 9.76 17.04
CA ALA A 186 -4.76 10.09 16.86
C ALA A 186 -5.28 9.48 15.56
N ARG A 187 -6.55 9.06 15.58
CA ARG A 187 -7.27 8.68 14.37
C ARG A 187 -7.33 9.90 13.46
N SER A 188 -6.97 9.70 12.20
CA SER A 188 -6.97 10.80 11.24
C SER A 188 -8.40 11.15 10.80
N PRO A 189 -8.66 12.41 10.40
CA PRO A 189 -9.97 12.83 9.92
C PRO A 189 -10.44 12.05 8.69
N ASP A 190 -11.75 11.83 8.57
CA ASP A 190 -12.35 11.04 7.48
C ASP A 190 -11.99 11.54 6.07
N GLU A 191 -11.75 12.83 5.91
CA GLU A 191 -11.29 13.42 4.64
C GLU A 191 -9.91 12.88 4.24
N ILE A 192 -8.96 12.87 5.19
CA ILE A 192 -7.61 12.32 4.98
C ILE A 192 -7.70 10.82 4.73
N VAL A 193 -8.49 10.09 5.52
CA VAL A 193 -8.71 8.65 5.33
C VAL A 193 -9.21 8.37 3.92
N ARG A 194 -10.19 9.14 3.42
CA ARG A 194 -10.74 8.99 2.07
C ARG A 194 -9.71 9.26 0.97
N GLN A 195 -8.86 10.26 1.14
CA GLN A 195 -7.77 10.56 0.20
C GLN A 195 -6.80 9.37 0.13
N HIS A 196 -6.38 8.83 1.28
CA HIS A 196 -5.50 7.67 1.35
C HIS A 196 -6.14 6.40 0.76
N ILE A 197 -7.43 6.14 1.04
CA ILE A 197 -8.15 5.01 0.45
C ILE A 197 -8.18 5.13 -1.09
N THR A 198 -8.54 6.31 -1.61
CA THR A 198 -8.59 6.57 -3.06
C THR A 198 -7.21 6.34 -3.70
N TYR A 199 -6.16 6.91 -3.11
CA TYR A 199 -4.79 6.74 -3.58
C TYR A 199 -4.34 5.27 -3.58
N ARG A 200 -4.56 4.55 -2.48
CA ARG A 200 -4.20 3.12 -2.36
C ARG A 200 -4.94 2.27 -3.39
N TYR A 201 -6.24 2.51 -3.55
CA TYR A 201 -7.06 1.81 -4.54
C TYR A 201 -6.53 2.05 -5.96
N ASN A 202 -6.29 3.30 -6.33
CA ASN A 202 -5.75 3.66 -7.65
C ASN A 202 -4.38 3.04 -7.89
N THR A 203 -3.48 3.10 -6.89
CA THR A 203 -2.15 2.49 -6.96
C THR A 203 -2.23 0.99 -7.24
N VAL A 204 -3.08 0.25 -6.52
CA VAL A 204 -3.24 -1.20 -6.71
C VAL A 204 -3.90 -1.49 -8.06
N LYS A 205 -4.95 -0.75 -8.44
CA LYS A 205 -5.64 -0.88 -9.74
C LYS A 205 -4.69 -0.66 -10.91
N ASN A 206 -3.88 0.39 -10.85
CA ASN A 206 -2.90 0.74 -11.88
C ASN A 206 -1.82 -0.36 -11.96
N ARG A 207 -1.34 -0.86 -10.82
CA ARG A 207 -0.38 -1.97 -10.77
C ARG A 207 -0.94 -3.27 -11.37
N VAL A 208 -2.19 -3.62 -11.05
CA VAL A 208 -2.87 -4.79 -11.63
C VAL A 208 -2.99 -4.65 -13.14
N THR A 209 -3.42 -3.48 -13.62
CA THR A 209 -3.57 -3.19 -15.05
C THR A 209 -2.24 -3.31 -15.78
N ALA A 210 -1.17 -2.75 -15.22
CA ALA A 210 0.18 -2.85 -15.80
C ALA A 210 0.69 -4.30 -15.85
N LEU A 211 0.49 -5.07 -14.78
CA LEU A 211 0.88 -6.49 -14.74
C LEU A 211 0.08 -7.35 -15.72
N GLN A 212 -1.22 -7.08 -15.89
CA GLN A 212 -2.06 -7.75 -16.87
C GLN A 212 -1.62 -7.45 -18.31
N SER A 213 -1.30 -6.18 -18.62
CA SER A 213 -0.76 -5.81 -19.94
C SER A 213 0.55 -6.53 -20.24
N ARG A 214 1.49 -6.52 -19.27
CA ARG A 214 2.78 -7.21 -19.41
C ARG A 214 2.60 -8.72 -19.59
N LEU A 215 1.68 -9.35 -18.86
CA LEU A 215 1.38 -10.77 -19.02
C LEU A 215 0.82 -11.05 -20.42
N HIS A 216 -0.06 -10.19 -20.93
CA HIS A 216 -0.63 -10.32 -22.26
C HIS A 216 0.45 -10.22 -23.35
N GLU A 217 1.38 -9.27 -23.24
CA GLU A 217 2.52 -9.11 -24.15
C GLU A 217 3.44 -10.35 -24.14
N VAL A 218 3.78 -10.86 -22.95
CA VAL A 218 4.59 -12.08 -22.80
C VAL A 218 3.86 -13.29 -23.41
N ASN A 219 2.57 -13.43 -23.16
CA ASN A 219 1.76 -14.51 -23.73
C ASN A 219 1.79 -14.46 -25.27
N ASN A 220 1.62 -13.28 -25.86
CA ASN A 220 1.69 -13.08 -27.30
C ASN A 220 3.08 -13.36 -27.87
N LEU A 221 4.15 -12.97 -27.17
CA LEU A 221 5.52 -13.29 -27.59
C LEU A 221 5.79 -14.80 -27.59
N VAL A 222 5.33 -15.53 -26.55
CA VAL A 222 5.48 -17.00 -26.49
C VAL A 222 4.66 -17.67 -27.59
N LYS A 223 3.44 -17.20 -27.89
CA LYS A 223 2.64 -17.70 -29.04
C LYS A 223 3.41 -17.63 -30.34
N VAL A 224 4.09 -16.51 -30.58
CA VAL A 224 4.81 -16.26 -31.84
C VAL A 224 6.15 -17.01 -31.89
N LYS A 225 6.90 -17.06 -30.78
CA LYS A 225 8.28 -17.56 -30.78
C LYS A 225 8.41 -19.04 -30.45
N ASN A 226 7.54 -19.59 -29.60
CA ASN A 226 7.62 -20.97 -29.11
C ASN A 226 6.22 -21.55 -28.84
N PRO A 227 5.40 -21.79 -29.88
CA PRO A 227 4.02 -22.29 -29.74
C PRO A 227 3.95 -23.63 -28.99
N SER A 228 4.98 -24.48 -29.13
CA SER A 228 5.09 -25.77 -28.45
C SER A 228 5.18 -25.66 -26.92
N LEU A 229 5.86 -24.61 -26.42
CA LEU A 229 5.97 -24.32 -24.99
C LEU A 229 4.61 -23.90 -24.40
N LEU A 230 3.81 -23.19 -25.19
CA LEU A 230 2.49 -22.72 -24.80
C LEU A 230 1.48 -23.87 -24.68
N LEU A 231 1.57 -24.84 -25.59
CA LEU A 231 0.81 -26.10 -25.51
C LEU A 231 1.19 -26.95 -24.28
N GLN A 232 2.46 -26.90 -23.85
CA GLN A 232 2.90 -27.57 -22.62
C GLN A 232 2.43 -26.83 -21.35
N LEU A 233 2.47 -25.49 -21.34
CA LEU A 233 1.94 -24.68 -20.24
C LEU A 233 0.42 -24.79 -20.09
N GLN A 234 -0.33 -24.89 -21.18
CA GLN A 234 -1.78 -25.12 -21.15
C GLN A 234 -2.16 -26.55 -20.72
N LYS A 235 -1.26 -27.53 -20.92
CA LYS A 235 -1.45 -28.91 -20.44
C LYS A 235 -0.99 -29.11 -19.00
N ALA A 236 -0.29 -28.14 -18.39
CA ALA A 236 0.07 -28.21 -16.98
C ALA A 236 -1.22 -28.14 -16.14
N PRO A 237 -1.54 -29.17 -15.34
CA PRO A 237 -2.70 -29.12 -14.47
C PRO A 237 -2.54 -27.93 -13.49
N PRO A 238 -3.63 -27.24 -13.11
CA PRO A 238 -3.56 -26.34 -11.97
C PRO A 238 -2.99 -27.12 -10.77
N PRO A 239 -2.13 -26.51 -9.93
CA PRO A 239 -1.57 -27.19 -8.78
C PRO A 239 -2.72 -27.79 -7.98
N ALA A 240 -2.70 -29.12 -7.83
CA ALA A 240 -3.73 -29.83 -7.09
C ALA A 240 -3.75 -29.28 -5.67
N VAL A 241 -4.86 -28.64 -5.31
CA VAL A 241 -5.19 -28.38 -3.91
C VAL A 241 -5.31 -29.77 -3.27
N ASN A 242 -4.30 -30.18 -2.50
CA ASN A 242 -4.28 -31.47 -1.84
C ASN A 242 -5.53 -31.60 -0.94
N PRO A 243 -6.46 -32.50 -1.24
CA PRO A 243 -7.56 -32.81 -0.34
C PRO A 243 -7.04 -33.83 0.68
N ARG A 244 -6.18 -33.40 1.61
CA ARG A 244 -5.87 -34.20 2.80
C ARG A 244 -6.72 -33.85 4.01
N ASP A 245 -7.54 -32.80 3.93
CA ASP A 245 -8.43 -32.40 5.04
C ASP A 245 -9.93 -32.57 4.75
N ALA A 246 -10.30 -33.32 3.71
CA ALA A 246 -11.71 -33.64 3.44
C ALA A 246 -11.92 -35.15 3.41
N THR A 247 -12.62 -35.65 4.44
CA THR A 247 -13.21 -36.99 4.61
C THR A 247 -12.35 -38.07 5.30
N GLY A 248 -12.34 -38.04 6.64
CA GLY A 248 -12.27 -39.27 7.44
C GLY A 248 -13.68 -39.77 7.73
N THR A 249 -14.08 -40.91 7.15
CA THR A 249 -15.36 -41.58 7.42
C THR A 249 -15.09 -42.88 8.18
N THR A 250 -15.59 -42.96 9.43
CA THR A 250 -16.20 -44.12 10.15
C THR A 250 -15.56 -45.53 10.00
N ALA A 251 -15.34 -46.39 11.01
CA ALA A 251 -15.87 -46.52 12.37
C ALA A 251 -15.10 -47.59 13.19
N SER A 252 -15.32 -47.55 14.51
CA SER A 252 -15.43 -48.67 15.47
C SER A 252 -14.17 -49.37 16.02
N SER A 253 -13.87 -49.11 17.30
CA SER A 253 -13.79 -50.18 18.32
C SER A 253 -14.06 -49.63 19.72
N ARG A 254 -14.64 -50.51 20.55
CA ARG A 254 -15.20 -50.31 21.89
C ARG A 254 -14.17 -50.10 23.01
N ASN A 255 -14.69 -49.49 24.07
CA ASN A 255 -14.54 -49.80 25.51
C ASN A 255 -13.49 -49.10 26.38
N HIS A 256 -13.98 -48.82 27.60
CA HIS A 256 -13.35 -48.30 28.84
C HIS A 256 -13.22 -46.76 28.90
N SER A 257 -13.59 -46.06 29.97
CA SER A 257 -14.08 -46.47 31.29
C SER A 257 -14.66 -45.23 31.99
N ARG A 258 -15.62 -45.52 32.87
CA ARG A 258 -16.39 -44.61 33.71
C ARG A 258 -15.50 -43.94 34.76
N PHE A 259 -15.80 -42.67 35.02
CA PHE A 259 -15.36 -41.85 36.16
C PHE A 259 -15.26 -42.62 37.49
N HIS A 260 -14.14 -42.40 38.17
CA HIS A 260 -14.11 -41.81 39.52
C HIS A 260 -13.07 -40.68 39.53
#